data_AF-A0A6F9BGF7-F1
#
_entry.id   AF-A0A6F9BGF7-F1
#
_cell.length_a   1.000
_cell.length_b   1.000
_cell.length_c   1.000
_cell.angle_alpha   90.00
_cell.angle_beta   90.00
_cell.angle_gamma   90.00
#
_symmetry.space_group_name_H-M   'P 1'
#
loop_
_entity.id
_entity.type
_entity.pdbx_description
1 polymer ?
#
loop_
_entity_poly.entity_id
_entity_poly.type
_entity_poly.pdbx_seq_one_letter_code
_entity_poly.pdbx_strand_id
1 'polypeptide(L)'
;MYFKAFSRPVTNKKPSHVSITKVKQFQGSSSFAKRSMWTIDQLRQVNGCDPNRDCPEFDLVFDNAFDQWVAGSAGEKCTFIQILHHTCQRYSSQSKPEFVNCQPKLLGGKRHSDKKHHRFR
;
A
#
# COMPACT_ATOMS: atom_id res chain seq x y z
N MET A 1 -10.11 0.62 -13.00
CA MET A 1 -8.80 1.29 -12.88
C MET A 1 -7.80 0.20 -12.57
N TYR A 2 -6.73 0.05 -13.34
CA TYR A 2 -5.75 -1.02 -13.10
C TYR A 2 -4.53 -0.41 -12.40
N PHE A 3 -4.10 -1.06 -11.33
CA PHE A 3 -2.99 -0.61 -10.52
C PHE A 3 -1.75 -1.43 -10.87
N LYS A 4 -0.66 -0.74 -11.20
CA LYS A 4 0.66 -1.37 -11.31
C LYS A 4 1.62 -0.62 -10.40
N ALA A 5 1.95 -1.23 -9.28
CA ALA A 5 3.20 -0.92 -8.59
C ALA A 5 4.34 -1.45 -9.47
N PHE A 6 5.12 -0.56 -10.07
CA PHE A 6 6.22 -0.94 -10.94
C PHE A 6 7.53 -0.84 -10.14
N SER A 7 8.10 -2.00 -9.81
CA SER A 7 9.53 -2.12 -9.49
C SER A 7 10.23 -2.39 -10.82
N ARG A 8 11.13 -1.49 -11.26
CA ARG A 8 11.99 -1.77 -12.42
C ARG A 8 13.28 -2.39 -11.90
N PRO A 9 13.51 -3.71 -12.04
CA PRO A 9 14.78 -4.31 -11.67
C PRO A 9 15.81 -3.92 -12.73
N VAL A 10 16.50 -2.80 -12.52
CA VAL A 10 17.74 -2.51 -13.24
C VAL A 10 18.87 -3.01 -12.34
N THR A 11 19.41 -4.17 -12.68
CA THR A 11 20.55 -4.88 -12.07
C THR A 11 20.26 -5.70 -10.80
N ASN A 12 21.12 -6.72 -10.58
CA ASN A 12 21.12 -7.73 -9.51
C ASN A 12 21.37 -7.15 -8.09
N LYS A 13 20.97 -5.89 -7.86
CA LYS A 13 21.10 -5.11 -6.62
C LYS A 13 19.69 -4.69 -6.18
N LYS A 14 19.51 -4.32 -4.89
CA LYS A 14 18.25 -3.71 -4.42
C LYS A 14 17.82 -2.64 -5.44
N PRO A 15 16.59 -2.68 -6.00
CA PRO A 15 16.14 -1.65 -6.92
C PRO A 15 16.27 -0.30 -6.19
N SER A 16 17.04 0.61 -6.78
CA SER A 16 17.40 1.89 -6.16
C SER A 16 16.21 2.83 -6.04
N HIS A 17 15.14 2.61 -6.82
CA HIS A 17 13.95 3.45 -6.82
C HIS A 17 12.69 2.61 -7.02
N VAL A 18 11.72 2.77 -6.11
CA VAL A 18 10.38 2.20 -6.20
C VAL A 18 9.37 3.34 -6.32
N SER A 19 8.37 3.14 -7.18
CA SER A 19 7.37 4.17 -7.48
C SER A 19 5.95 3.61 -7.54
N ILE A 20 4.99 4.43 -7.15
CA ILE A 20 3.56 4.21 -7.24
C ILE A 20 3.07 4.96 -8.47
N THR A 21 2.48 4.25 -9.43
CA THR A 21 2.01 4.84 -10.69
C THR A 21 0.51 4.63 -10.84
N LYS A 22 -0.22 5.72 -11.06
CA LYS A 22 -1.64 5.69 -11.43
C LYS A 22 -1.74 5.70 -12.95
N VAL A 23 -2.39 4.70 -13.52
CA VAL A 23 -2.57 4.57 -14.98
C VAL A 23 -4.05 4.49 -15.34
N LYS A 24 -4.38 4.93 -16.56
CA LYS A 24 -5.70 4.75 -17.17
C LYS A 24 -5.56 3.80 -18.35
N GLN A 25 -6.41 2.78 -18.40
CA GLN A 25 -6.56 1.94 -19.58
C GLN A 25 -7.63 2.55 -20.50
N PHE A 26 -7.39 2.52 -21.81
CA PHE A 26 -8.38 2.94 -22.79
C PHE A 26 -9.35 1.79 -23.08
N GLN A 27 -10.65 2.08 -23.18
CA GLN A 27 -11.65 1.07 -23.53
C GLN A 27 -11.31 0.44 -24.88
N GLY A 28 -11.38 -0.89 -24.96
CA GLY A 28 -11.03 -1.64 -26.17
C GLY A 28 -9.52 -1.76 -26.45
N SER A 29 -8.64 -1.24 -25.58
CA SER A 29 -7.19 -1.34 -25.75
C SER A 29 -6.54 -2.05 -24.56
N SER A 30 -5.49 -2.83 -24.82
CA SER A 30 -4.57 -3.37 -23.80
C SER A 30 -3.53 -2.34 -23.34
N SER A 31 -3.55 -1.12 -23.90
CA SER A 31 -2.58 -0.06 -23.60
C SER A 31 -2.97 0.74 -22.36
N PHE A 32 -1.95 1.15 -21.59
CA PHE A 32 -2.09 1.98 -20.39
C PHE A 32 -1.40 3.33 -20.59
N ALA A 33 -2.09 4.42 -20.25
CA ALA A 33 -1.50 5.76 -20.17
C ALA A 33 -1.22 6.13 -18.72
N LYS A 34 -0.01 6.63 -18.45
CA LYS A 34 0.38 7.18 -17.14
C LYS A 34 -0.44 8.44 -16.85
N ARG A 35 -1.06 8.51 -15.67
CA ARG A 35 -1.76 9.70 -15.17
C ARG A 35 -0.89 10.46 -14.17
N SER A 36 -0.39 9.75 -13.16
CA SER A 36 0.45 10.31 -12.10
C SER A 36 1.46 9.26 -11.63
N MET A 37 2.54 9.73 -11.01
CA MET A 37 3.61 8.88 -10.50
C MET A 37 4.26 9.54 -9.29
N TRP A 38 4.44 8.77 -8.23
CA TRP A 38 5.10 9.18 -6.99
C TRP A 38 6.16 8.17 -6.60
N THR A 39 7.23 8.60 -5.94
CA THR A 39 8.19 7.67 -5.35
C THR A 39 7.64 7.09 -4.05
N ILE A 40 8.17 5.94 -3.60
CA ILE A 40 7.74 5.33 -2.34
C ILE A 40 8.06 6.23 -1.14
N ASP A 41 9.15 7.00 -1.19
CA ASP A 41 9.56 7.92 -0.12
C ASP A 41 8.62 9.14 0.01
N GLN A 42 7.89 9.49 -1.06
CA GLN A 42 6.89 10.55 -1.01
C GLN A 42 5.61 10.14 -0.29
N LEU A 43 5.36 8.83 -0.10
CA LEU A 43 4.16 8.35 0.57
C LEU A 43 4.26 8.61 2.08
N ARG A 44 3.28 9.34 2.61
CA ARG A 44 3.19 9.71 4.03
C ARG A 44 2.13 8.94 4.78
N GLN A 45 0.98 8.70 4.15
CA GLN A 45 -0.12 8.00 4.80
C GLN A 45 -0.94 7.19 3.80
N VAL A 46 -1.43 6.04 4.26
CA VAL A 46 -2.45 5.23 3.60
C VAL A 46 -3.67 5.18 4.51
N ASN A 47 -4.79 5.73 4.06
CA ASN A 47 -6.06 5.72 4.77
C ASN A 47 -6.98 4.63 4.21
N GLY A 48 -7.30 3.63 5.02
CA GLY A 48 -8.26 2.58 4.64
C GLY A 48 -9.73 3.02 4.64
N CYS A 49 -10.02 4.30 4.91
CA CYS A 49 -11.34 4.92 5.08
C CYS A 49 -12.16 4.33 6.24
N ASP A 50 -12.54 3.07 6.17
CA ASP A 50 -13.29 2.37 7.23
C ASP A 50 -12.74 0.94 7.42
N PRO A 51 -12.19 0.61 8.60
CA PRO A 51 -11.63 -0.72 8.86
C PRO A 51 -12.70 -1.80 9.05
N ASN A 52 -13.94 -1.43 9.37
CA ASN A 52 -15.03 -2.37 9.67
C ASN A 52 -15.99 -2.55 8.49
N ARG A 53 -15.94 -1.65 7.51
CA ARG A 53 -16.76 -1.70 6.29
C ARG A 53 -16.01 -2.31 5.13
N ASP A 54 -16.70 -3.21 4.42
CA ASP A 54 -16.20 -3.80 3.18
C ASP A 54 -16.35 -2.79 2.03
N CYS A 55 -15.39 -1.86 1.94
CA CYS A 55 -15.41 -0.75 0.99
C CYS A 55 -14.12 -0.75 0.13
N PRO A 56 -14.21 -0.58 -1.21
CA PRO A 56 -13.05 -0.55 -2.09
C PRO A 56 -12.26 0.78 -2.06
N GLU A 57 -12.77 1.80 -1.38
CA GLU A 57 -12.17 3.14 -1.32
C GLU A 57 -11.01 3.22 -0.31
N PHE A 58 -9.96 3.95 -0.67
CA PHE A 58 -8.84 4.27 0.21
C PHE A 58 -8.14 5.55 -0.28
N ASP A 59 -7.44 6.24 0.62
CA ASP A 59 -6.70 7.45 0.26
C ASP A 59 -5.19 7.26 0.41
N LEU A 60 -4.44 7.88 -0.50
CA LEU A 60 -2.99 7.98 -0.43
C LEU A 60 -2.61 9.45 -0.23
N VAL A 61 -1.89 9.72 0.86
CA VAL A 61 -1.32 11.02 1.16
C VAL A 61 0.17 10.97 0.86
N PHE A 62 0.63 11.90 0.03
CA PHE A 62 2.02 12.12 -0.31
C PHE A 62 2.48 13.49 0.22
N ASP A 63 3.80 13.75 0.16
CA ASP A 63 4.40 15.04 0.60
C ASP A 63 3.62 16.28 0.15
N ASN A 64 3.25 16.34 -1.14
CA ASN A 64 2.60 17.50 -1.76
C ASN A 64 1.36 17.10 -2.57
N ALA A 65 0.78 15.93 -2.30
CA ALA A 65 -0.37 15.44 -3.06
C ALA A 65 -1.28 14.57 -2.20
N PHE A 66 -2.56 14.65 -2.48
CA PHE A 66 -3.58 13.76 -1.94
C PHE A 66 -4.31 13.13 -3.12
N ASP A 67 -4.55 11.83 -3.08
CA ASP A 67 -5.30 11.14 -4.12
C ASP A 67 -6.20 10.06 -3.51
N GLN A 68 -7.47 10.04 -3.93
CA GLN A 68 -8.47 9.06 -3.53
C GLN A 68 -8.56 7.95 -4.58
N TRP A 69 -8.56 6.70 -4.10
CA TRP A 69 -8.46 5.50 -4.91
C TRP A 69 -9.65 4.60 -4.62
N VAL A 70 -10.08 3.87 -5.65
CA VAL A 70 -11.18 2.91 -5.57
C VAL A 70 -10.74 1.63 -6.27
N ALA A 71 -10.57 0.55 -5.51
CA ALA A 71 -10.27 -0.77 -6.05
C ALA A 71 -11.48 -1.39 -6.79
N GLY A 72 -11.27 -2.49 -7.52
CA GLY A 72 -12.40 -3.21 -8.15
C GLY A 72 -13.24 -3.95 -7.11
N SER A 73 -12.64 -4.32 -5.97
CA SER A 73 -13.31 -4.90 -4.81
C SER A 73 -12.57 -4.56 -3.51
N ALA A 74 -13.25 -4.75 -2.38
CA ALA A 74 -12.63 -4.57 -1.07
C ALA A 74 -11.51 -5.61 -0.79
N GLY A 75 -11.62 -6.82 -1.35
CA GLY A 75 -10.55 -7.83 -1.33
C GLY A 75 -9.30 -7.36 -2.07
N GLU A 76 -9.45 -6.81 -3.27
CA GLU A 76 -8.33 -6.24 -4.05
C GLU A 76 -7.68 -5.05 -3.35
N LYS A 77 -8.47 -4.18 -2.70
CA LYS A 77 -7.95 -3.12 -1.83
C LYS A 77 -7.09 -3.70 -0.71
N CYS A 78 -7.58 -4.73 -0.01
CA CYS A 78 -6.84 -5.38 1.07
C CYS A 78 -5.48 -5.89 0.58
N THR A 79 -5.47 -6.62 -0.54
CA THR A 79 -4.24 -7.13 -1.16
C THR A 79 -3.30 -5.99 -1.56
N PHE A 80 -3.82 -4.92 -2.15
CA PHE A 80 -3.01 -3.77 -2.56
C PHE A 80 -2.36 -3.08 -1.35
N ILE A 81 -3.12 -2.80 -0.29
CA ILE A 81 -2.63 -2.18 0.94
C ILE A 81 -1.55 -3.06 1.59
N GLN A 82 -1.73 -4.38 1.61
CA GLN A 82 -0.72 -5.33 2.10
C GLN A 82 0.58 -5.27 1.31
N ILE A 83 0.50 -5.35 -0.03
CA ILE A 83 1.68 -5.26 -0.91
C ILE A 83 2.37 -3.91 -0.73
N LEU A 84 1.60 -2.82 -0.67
CA LEU A 84 2.12 -1.47 -0.48
C LEU A 84 2.84 -1.35 0.86
N HIS A 85 2.25 -1.83 1.94
CA HIS A 85 2.85 -1.85 3.27
C HIS A 85 4.19 -2.58 3.28
N HIS A 86 4.26 -3.81 2.75
CA HIS A 86 5.52 -4.55 2.66
C HIS A 86 6.56 -3.85 1.78
N THR A 87 6.12 -3.22 0.69
CA THR A 87 6.98 -2.43 -0.19
C THR A 87 7.56 -1.23 0.57
N CYS A 88 6.74 -0.50 1.33
CA CYS A 88 7.18 0.61 2.16
C CYS A 88 8.18 0.16 3.22
N GLN A 89 7.91 -0.96 3.90
CA GLN A 89 8.84 -1.51 4.89
C GLN A 89 10.21 -1.87 4.31
N ARG A 90 10.24 -2.29 3.04
CA ARG A 90 11.43 -2.81 2.40
C ARG A 90 12.26 -1.76 1.66
N TYR A 91 11.61 -0.67 1.22
CA TYR A 91 12.20 0.32 0.32
C TYR A 91 12.06 1.78 0.77
N SER A 92 11.21 2.11 1.75
CA SER A 92 11.20 3.46 2.31
C SER A 92 12.47 3.68 3.13
N SER A 93 13.22 4.72 2.79
CA SER A 93 14.53 5.02 3.36
C SER A 93 14.49 6.09 4.45
N GLN A 94 13.58 7.07 4.34
CA GLN A 94 13.52 8.23 5.23
C GLN A 94 12.45 8.10 6.32
N SER A 95 11.21 7.78 5.93
CA SER A 95 10.07 7.72 6.86
C SER A 95 9.09 6.65 6.42
N LYS A 96 8.68 5.79 7.34
CA LYS A 96 7.63 4.81 7.05
C LYS A 96 6.28 5.54 7.00
N PRO A 97 5.46 5.34 5.96
CA PRO A 97 4.13 5.91 5.92
C PRO A 97 3.25 5.31 7.01
N GLU A 98 2.33 6.10 7.53
CA GLU A 98 1.34 5.66 8.49
C GLU A 98 0.18 4.96 7.78
N PHE A 99 -0.28 3.84 8.33
CA PHE A 99 -1.46 3.13 7.84
C PHE A 99 -2.57 3.31 8.85
N VAL A 100 -3.55 4.16 8.52
CA VAL A 100 -4.67 4.51 9.39
C VAL A 100 -5.97 3.94 8.81
N ASN A 101 -6.95 3.65 9.67
CA ASN A 101 -8.23 3.05 9.28
C ASN A 101 -8.10 1.77 8.42
N CYS A 102 -6.94 1.13 8.48
CA CYS A 102 -6.67 -0.15 7.85
C CYS A 102 -6.98 -1.27 8.85
N GLN A 103 -7.52 -2.39 8.37
CA GLN A 103 -7.75 -3.55 9.21
C GLN A 103 -6.42 -4.04 9.84
N PRO A 104 -6.30 -4.15 11.18
CA PRO A 104 -5.04 -4.52 11.83
C PRO A 104 -4.46 -5.85 11.38
N LYS A 105 -5.34 -6.80 10.99
CA LYS A 105 -4.97 -8.11 10.44
C LYS A 105 -4.21 -8.01 9.11
N LEU A 106 -4.36 -6.94 8.35
CA LEU A 106 -3.69 -6.74 7.05
C LEU A 106 -2.22 -6.35 7.23
N LEU A 107 -1.93 -5.53 8.23
CA LEU A 107 -0.60 -4.92 8.41
C LEU A 107 0.39 -5.84 9.15
N GLY A 108 0.01 -7.09 9.41
CA GLY A 108 0.87 -8.03 10.12
C GLY A 108 1.10 -7.58 11.56
N GLY A 109 0.03 -7.52 12.36
CA GLY A 109 0.19 -7.47 13.81
C GLY A 109 1.09 -8.63 14.24
N LYS A 110 2.24 -8.32 14.85
CA LYS A 110 2.93 -9.32 15.67
C LYS A 110 1.87 -9.85 16.63
N ARG A 111 1.49 -11.12 16.49
CA ARG A 111 0.98 -11.88 17.62
C ARG A 111 2.07 -11.78 18.68
N HIS A 112 1.93 -10.86 19.63
CA HIS A 112 2.41 -11.14 20.96
C HIS A 112 1.61 -12.36 21.37
N SER A 113 2.16 -13.55 21.12
CA SER A 113 1.69 -14.74 21.79
C SER A 113 1.74 -14.42 23.28
N ASP A 114 0.57 -14.30 23.88
CA ASP A 114 0.36 -14.35 25.31
C ASP A 114 1.20 -15.47 25.90
N LYS A 115 2.38 -15.16 26.41
CA LYS A 115 2.97 -15.97 27.47
C LYS A 115 2.26 -15.54 28.74
N LYS A 116 1.06 -16.10 28.96
CA LYS A 116 0.50 -16.19 30.31
C LYS A 116 1.51 -16.94 31.16
N HIS A 117 2.35 -16.21 31.89
CA HIS A 117 3.06 -16.75 33.04
C HIS A 117 2.00 -17.00 34.12
N HIS A 118 1.38 -18.17 34.09
CA HIS A 118 0.80 -18.74 35.30
C HIS A 118 1.96 -19.11 36.21
N ARG A 119 2.33 -18.19 37.11
CA ARG A 119 3.02 -18.56 38.35
C ARG A 119 1.99 -19.32 39.19
N PHE A 120 2.02 -20.64 39.12
CA PHE A 120 1.51 -21.45 40.23
C PHE A 120 2.62 -21.50 41.28
N ARG A 121 2.34 -20.91 42.43
CA ARG A 121 2.96 -21.28 43.70
C ARG A 121 2.27 -22.53 44.22
#